data_AF-A0A2V7W3X9-F1
#
_entry.id   AF-A0A2V7W3X9-F1
#
_cell.length_a   1.000
_cell.length_b   1.000
_cell.length_c   1.000
_cell.angle_alpha   90.00
_cell.angle_beta   90.00
_cell.angle_gamma   90.00
#
_symmetry.space_group_name_H-M   'P 1'
#
loop_
_entity.id
_entity.type
_entity.pdbx_description
1 polymer ?
#
loop_
_entity_poly.entity_id
_entity_poly.type
_entity_poly.pdbx_seq_one_letter_code
_entity_poly.pdbx_strand_id
1 'polypeptide(L)'
;MSEELRQQPGTREKAAWQWTLEERLARRFDAKRAAAEDTSARHSVSVRQRLFGGVDGSETPELLMPNELFSSLLGGLEGSDHFRETSRLILQEGIRAFGWDDARFWRELETLCSTYLTLSRKRVDLPAEPNLADESSSVSKEYVEQLDKDVCAARVAALADARRHFGTEAFDRFLYTVVAPTLRVGSDTPGESSAQHLLFLEGGCK
;
A
#
# COMPACT_ATOMS: atom_id res chain seq x y z
N MET A 1 -8.29 41.25 -25.20
CA MET A 1 -8.04 40.00 -25.95
C MET A 1 -6.91 39.28 -25.21
N SER A 2 -7.13 38.77 -24.00
CA SER A 2 -7.99 37.64 -23.60
C SER A 2 -7.37 36.30 -24.01
N GLU A 3 -6.48 35.78 -23.16
CA GLU A 3 -6.32 34.33 -22.95
C GLU A 3 -5.64 34.09 -21.58
N GLU A 4 -6.35 34.46 -20.51
CA GLU A 4 -6.27 33.73 -19.26
C GLU A 4 -6.91 32.36 -19.48
N LEU A 5 -6.13 31.28 -19.50
CA LEU A 5 -6.68 29.94 -19.29
C LEU A 5 -5.65 28.99 -18.66
N ARG A 6 -5.87 28.80 -17.35
CA ARG A 6 -5.59 27.61 -16.53
C ARG A 6 -4.16 27.42 -16.02
N GLN A 7 -3.73 28.35 -15.18
CA GLN A 7 -3.27 27.91 -13.86
C GLN A 7 -4.51 27.37 -13.13
N GLN A 8 -4.57 26.07 -12.84
CA GLN A 8 -5.56 25.56 -11.87
C GLN A 8 -5.03 25.92 -10.47
N PRO A 9 -5.68 26.86 -9.74
CA PRO A 9 -5.33 27.11 -8.35
C PRO A 9 -6.08 26.09 -7.48
N GLY A 10 -5.37 25.36 -6.60
CA GLY A 10 -6.01 24.76 -5.41
C GLY A 10 -5.98 23.24 -5.26
N THR A 11 -4.80 22.60 -5.20
CA THR A 11 -4.69 21.22 -4.66
C THR A 11 -3.48 21.06 -3.73
N ARG A 12 -3.28 22.01 -2.81
CA ARG A 12 -2.39 21.83 -1.65
C ARG A 12 -3.04 22.27 -0.33
N GLU A 13 -4.36 22.19 -0.21
CA GLU A 13 -5.05 22.55 1.04
C GLU A 13 -5.13 21.40 2.06
N LYS A 14 -5.14 20.15 1.60
CA LYS A 14 -5.39 18.98 2.45
C LYS A 14 -4.13 18.12 2.55
N ALA A 15 -3.70 17.83 3.77
CA ALA A 15 -2.55 16.97 4.00
C ALA A 15 -2.86 15.52 3.58
N ALA A 16 -1.86 14.78 3.10
CA ALA A 16 -2.07 13.47 2.48
C ALA A 16 -2.85 12.48 3.37
N TRP A 17 -2.65 12.48 4.68
CA TRP A 17 -3.38 11.60 5.62
C TRP A 17 -4.87 11.96 5.81
N GLN A 18 -5.29 13.16 5.40
CA GLN A 18 -6.67 13.60 5.54
C GLN A 18 -7.53 13.22 4.33
N TRP A 19 -6.94 12.72 3.24
CA TRP A 19 -7.67 12.33 2.04
C TRP A 19 -8.54 11.08 2.27
N THR A 20 -9.79 11.14 1.83
CA THR A 20 -10.72 10.00 1.84
C THR A 20 -10.36 9.00 0.73
N LEU A 21 -10.76 7.73 0.86
CA LEU A 21 -10.50 6.73 -0.17
C LEU A 21 -11.04 7.15 -1.54
N GLU A 22 -12.22 7.78 -1.59
CA GLU A 22 -12.83 8.28 -2.80
C GLU A 22 -11.98 9.37 -3.47
N GLU A 23 -11.51 10.36 -2.71
CA GLU A 23 -10.64 11.43 -3.22
C GLU A 23 -9.33 10.85 -3.81
N ARG A 24 -8.74 9.87 -3.12
CA ARG A 24 -7.50 9.21 -3.56
C ARG A 24 -7.69 8.47 -4.87
N LEU A 25 -8.73 7.64 -4.95
CA LEU A 25 -9.02 6.83 -6.14
C LEU A 25 -9.36 7.73 -7.33
N ALA A 26 -10.23 8.72 -7.12
CA ALA A 26 -10.58 9.69 -8.16
C ALA A 26 -9.32 10.35 -8.73
N ARG A 27 -8.42 10.84 -7.87
CA ARG A 27 -7.18 11.50 -8.31
C ARG A 27 -6.17 10.54 -8.94
N ARG A 28 -5.98 9.34 -8.36
CA ARG A 28 -5.02 8.34 -8.84
C ARG A 28 -5.37 7.88 -10.26
N PHE A 29 -6.65 7.66 -10.55
CA PHE A 29 -7.09 7.22 -11.86
C PHE A 29 -7.28 8.36 -12.87
N ASP A 30 -7.58 9.59 -12.43
CA ASP A 30 -7.54 10.79 -13.28
C ASP A 30 -6.11 11.10 -13.75
N ALA A 31 -5.14 11.12 -12.82
CA ALA A 31 -3.72 11.33 -13.14
C ALA A 31 -3.19 10.25 -14.11
N LYS A 32 -3.60 8.99 -13.90
CA LYS A 32 -3.27 7.89 -14.80
C LYS A 32 -3.89 8.06 -16.20
N ARG A 33 -5.14 8.53 -16.31
CA ARG A 33 -5.79 8.81 -17.59
C ARG A 33 -5.07 9.92 -18.34
N ALA A 34 -4.76 11.04 -17.66
CA ALA A 34 -4.01 12.14 -18.25
C ALA A 34 -2.62 11.69 -18.75
N ALA A 35 -1.91 10.85 -17.99
CA ALA A 35 -0.64 10.28 -18.41
C ALA A 35 -0.80 9.34 -19.62
N ALA A 36 -1.84 8.50 -19.64
CA ALA A 36 -2.12 7.60 -20.77
C ALA A 36 -2.42 8.40 -22.06
N GLU A 37 -3.21 9.48 -21.96
CA GLU A 37 -3.52 10.36 -23.09
C GLU A 37 -2.27 11.07 -23.63
N ASP A 38 -1.40 11.63 -22.77
CA ASP A 38 -0.13 12.27 -23.18
C ASP A 38 0.82 11.26 -23.83
N THR A 39 0.86 10.01 -23.34
CA THR A 39 1.65 8.95 -23.97
C THR A 39 1.09 8.47 -25.31
N SER A 40 -0.23 8.54 -25.54
CA SER A 40 -0.84 8.22 -26.84
C SER A 40 -0.54 9.29 -27.91
N ALA A 41 -0.40 10.55 -27.49
CA ALA A 41 -0.14 11.69 -28.37
C ALA A 41 1.33 11.79 -28.81
N ARG A 42 2.27 11.12 -28.13
CA ARG A 42 3.71 11.16 -28.42
C ARG A 42 4.24 9.75 -28.68
N HIS A 43 4.44 9.41 -29.95
CA HIS A 43 4.96 8.12 -30.44
C HIS A 43 6.42 7.79 -30.03
N SER A 44 6.97 8.40 -28.97
CA SER A 44 8.37 8.22 -28.54
C SER A 44 8.55 8.12 -27.03
N VAL A 45 7.57 7.61 -26.31
CA VAL A 45 7.69 7.41 -24.87
C VAL A 45 8.66 6.27 -24.57
N SER A 46 9.76 6.60 -23.89
CA SER A 46 10.82 5.66 -23.51
C SER A 46 10.27 4.52 -22.66
N VAL A 47 10.88 3.33 -22.77
CA VAL A 47 10.54 2.12 -22.00
C VAL A 47 10.48 2.38 -20.48
N ARG A 48 11.29 3.33 -19.97
CA ARG A 48 11.22 3.77 -18.57
C ARG A 48 9.84 4.30 -18.18
N GLN A 49 9.24 5.15 -19.00
CA GLN A 49 7.96 5.77 -18.65
C GLN A 49 6.77 4.78 -18.79
N ARG A 50 6.92 3.71 -19.58
CA ARG A 50 6.02 2.54 -19.52
C ARG A 50 6.21 1.70 -18.26
N LEU A 51 7.43 1.63 -17.73
CA LEU A 51 7.76 0.89 -16.50
C LEU A 51 7.45 1.68 -15.22
N PHE A 52 7.37 3.01 -15.29
CA PHE A 52 7.22 3.92 -14.15
C PHE A 52 5.88 4.68 -14.10
N GLY A 53 4.82 4.19 -14.76
CA GLY A 53 3.45 4.72 -14.60
C GLY A 53 2.81 4.46 -13.22
N GLY A 54 3.64 4.34 -12.19
CA GLY A 54 3.30 4.00 -10.81
C GLY A 54 3.09 5.24 -9.95
N VAL A 55 2.61 5.03 -8.72
CA VAL A 55 2.54 6.09 -7.71
C VAL A 55 3.88 6.12 -6.97
N ASP A 56 4.57 7.27 -7.00
CA ASP A 56 5.72 7.54 -6.14
C ASP A 56 5.24 8.30 -4.90
N GLY A 57 5.35 7.66 -3.73
CA GLY A 57 4.90 8.25 -2.47
C GLY A 57 5.77 9.38 -1.95
N SER A 58 6.95 9.61 -2.52
CA SER A 58 7.76 10.80 -2.20
C SER A 58 7.23 12.07 -2.90
N GLU A 59 6.55 11.91 -4.02
CA GLU A 59 5.99 13.02 -4.81
C GLU A 59 4.49 13.18 -4.58
N THR A 60 3.77 12.06 -4.50
CA THR A 60 2.29 12.00 -4.45
C THR A 60 1.79 11.04 -3.36
N PRO A 61 2.17 11.24 -2.09
CA PRO A 61 1.80 10.37 -0.98
C PRO A 61 0.28 10.21 -0.82
N GLU A 62 -0.50 11.23 -1.18
CA GLU A 62 -1.96 11.20 -1.16
C GLU A 62 -2.56 10.15 -2.10
N LEU A 63 -1.85 9.71 -3.14
CA LEU A 63 -2.36 8.69 -4.08
C LEU A 63 -2.14 7.26 -3.60
N LEU A 64 -1.33 7.06 -2.56
CA LEU A 64 -1.15 5.76 -1.93
C LEU A 64 -2.35 5.44 -1.05
N MET A 65 -2.76 4.17 -1.10
CA MET A 65 -3.84 3.65 -0.29
C MET A 65 -3.32 3.26 1.11
N PRO A 66 -4.12 3.39 2.18
CA PRO A 66 -3.71 3.00 3.53
C PRO A 66 -3.14 1.58 3.63
N ASN A 67 -3.76 0.62 2.92
CA ASN A 67 -3.32 -0.76 2.91
C ASN A 67 -1.97 -0.96 2.20
N GLU A 68 -1.67 -0.18 1.17
CA GLU A 68 -0.36 -0.20 0.50
C GLU A 68 0.73 0.30 1.44
N LEU A 69 0.48 1.41 2.14
CA LEU A 69 1.40 1.96 3.13
C LEU A 69 1.62 1.02 4.30
N PHE A 70 0.53 0.44 4.83
CA PHE A 70 0.62 -0.50 5.94
C PHE A 70 1.36 -1.78 5.53
N SER A 71 1.14 -2.29 4.31
CA SER A 71 1.89 -3.44 3.79
C SER A 71 3.38 -3.14 3.65
N SER A 72 3.75 -1.92 3.25
CA SER A 72 5.15 -1.48 3.21
C SER A 72 5.76 -1.45 4.62
N LEU A 73 5.04 -0.92 5.61
CA LEU A 73 5.46 -0.91 7.02
C LEU A 73 5.70 -2.32 7.57
N LEU A 74 4.84 -3.28 7.21
CA LEU A 74 4.95 -4.68 7.62
C LEU A 74 6.22 -5.37 7.10
N GLY A 75 6.92 -4.80 6.13
CA GLY A 75 8.27 -5.25 5.74
C GLY A 75 9.29 -5.20 6.88
N GLY A 76 9.05 -4.40 7.93
CA GLY A 76 9.84 -4.45 9.17
C GLY A 76 9.56 -5.68 10.06
N LEU A 77 8.52 -6.47 9.76
CA LEU A 77 8.10 -7.65 10.54
C LEU A 77 8.14 -8.95 9.74
N GLU A 78 8.14 -8.86 8.41
CA GLU A 78 8.06 -9.99 7.49
C GLU A 78 9.28 -10.11 6.57
N GLY A 79 9.48 -11.28 5.96
CA GLY A 79 10.63 -11.55 5.10
C GLY A 79 11.88 -12.00 5.86
N SER A 80 13.03 -11.99 5.19
CA SER A 80 14.31 -12.41 5.76
C SER A 80 14.82 -11.44 6.83
N ASP A 81 15.71 -11.91 7.71
CA ASP A 81 16.27 -11.09 8.79
C ASP A 81 16.90 -9.80 8.26
N HIS A 82 17.68 -9.92 7.18
CA HIS A 82 18.30 -8.78 6.51
C HIS A 82 17.27 -7.78 5.94
N PHE A 83 16.17 -8.27 5.36
CA PHE A 83 15.12 -7.42 4.81
C PHE A 83 14.38 -6.66 5.92
N ARG A 84 14.06 -7.35 7.03
CA ARG A 84 13.43 -6.74 8.20
C ARG A 84 14.32 -5.66 8.79
N GLU A 85 15.60 -5.95 9.02
CA GLU A 85 16.57 -5.00 9.56
C GLU A 85 16.70 -3.76 8.69
N THR A 86 16.84 -3.94 7.37
CA THR A 86 16.92 -2.83 6.42
C THR A 86 15.67 -1.96 6.44
N SER A 87 14.49 -2.58 6.45
CA SER A 87 13.21 -1.88 6.50
C SER A 87 13.05 -1.07 7.80
N ARG A 88 13.47 -1.63 8.94
CA ARG A 88 13.47 -0.93 10.23
C ARG A 88 14.43 0.25 10.25
N LEU A 89 15.65 0.07 9.71
CA LEU A 89 16.66 1.13 9.64
C LEU A 89 16.19 2.34 8.84
N ILE A 90 15.51 2.12 7.71
CA ILE A 90 14.96 3.20 6.87
C ILE A 90 13.94 4.06 7.64
N LEU A 91 13.13 3.45 8.51
CA LEU A 91 12.04 4.13 9.21
C LEU A 91 12.45 4.67 10.59
N GLN A 92 13.62 4.29 11.11
CA GLN A 92 14.06 4.55 12.47
C GLN A 92 14.04 6.04 12.84
N GLU A 93 14.56 6.91 11.97
CA GLU A 93 14.58 8.36 12.24
C GLU A 93 13.17 8.94 12.29
N GLY A 94 12.28 8.48 11.40
CA GLY A 94 10.89 8.91 11.37
C GLY A 94 10.10 8.44 12.59
N ILE A 95 10.31 7.20 13.05
CA ILE A 95 9.70 6.68 14.29
C ILE A 95 10.09 7.56 15.48
N ARG A 96 11.39 7.89 15.60
CA ARG A 96 11.89 8.76 16.67
C ARG A 96 11.37 10.19 16.57
N ALA A 97 11.24 10.74 15.36
CA ALA A 97 10.68 12.07 15.13
C ALA A 97 9.20 12.19 15.55
N PHE A 98 8.46 11.08 15.52
CA PHE A 98 7.10 10.99 16.06
C PHE A 98 7.05 10.83 17.59
N GLY A 99 8.21 10.81 18.27
CA GLY A 99 8.31 10.65 19.71
C GLY A 99 8.16 9.21 20.19
N TRP A 100 8.22 8.23 19.30
CA TRP A 100 8.16 6.81 19.65
C TRP A 100 9.56 6.23 19.84
N ASP A 101 9.68 5.29 20.77
CA ASP A 101 10.87 4.46 20.90
C ASP A 101 10.85 3.36 19.83
N ASP A 102 11.94 3.21 19.08
CA ASP A 102 12.05 2.32 17.92
C ASP A 102 11.83 0.84 18.31
N ALA A 103 12.53 0.37 19.34
CA ALA A 103 12.41 -1.02 19.79
C ALA A 103 11.00 -1.33 20.33
N ARG A 104 10.43 -0.39 21.08
CA ARG A 104 9.06 -0.50 21.59
C ARG A 104 8.03 -0.48 20.46
N PHE A 105 8.18 0.41 19.48
CA PHE A 105 7.29 0.52 18.33
C PHE A 105 7.19 -0.82 17.58
N TRP A 106 8.32 -1.42 17.22
CA TRP A 106 8.30 -2.69 16.47
C TRP A 106 7.71 -3.84 17.27
N ARG A 107 8.02 -3.92 18.58
CA ARG A 107 7.45 -4.95 19.47
C ARG A 107 5.94 -4.81 19.62
N GLU A 108 5.45 -3.59 19.79
CA GLU A 108 4.01 -3.32 19.91
C GLU A 108 3.30 -3.59 18.58
N LEU A 109 3.88 -3.15 17.46
CA LEU A 109 3.34 -3.44 16.12
C LEU A 109 3.29 -4.94 15.83
N GLU A 110 4.33 -5.70 16.17
CA GLU A 110 4.36 -7.17 16.04
C GLU A 110 3.24 -7.82 16.86
N THR A 111 3.00 -7.35 18.08
CA THR A 111 1.92 -7.85 18.93
C THR A 111 0.55 -7.62 18.28
N LEU A 112 0.31 -6.42 17.77
CA LEU A 112 -0.92 -6.03 17.10
C LEU A 112 -1.14 -6.79 15.78
N CYS A 113 -0.06 -7.15 15.09
CA CYS A 113 -0.11 -7.86 13.80
C CYS A 113 -0.03 -9.38 13.94
N SER A 114 -0.01 -9.94 15.15
CA SER A 114 0.31 -11.36 15.39
C SER A 114 -0.59 -12.35 14.64
N THR A 115 -1.90 -12.09 14.56
CA THR A 115 -2.84 -12.89 13.75
C THR A 115 -2.50 -12.83 12.26
N TYR A 116 -2.28 -11.62 11.73
CA TYR A 116 -1.89 -11.42 10.34
C TYR A 116 -0.57 -12.14 10.02
N LEU A 117 0.47 -11.96 10.85
CA LEU A 117 1.78 -12.59 10.66
C LEU A 117 1.68 -14.12 10.68
N THR A 118 0.82 -14.68 11.54
CA THR A 118 0.60 -16.13 11.59
C THR A 118 -0.03 -16.65 10.31
N LEU A 119 -1.03 -15.95 9.77
CA LEU A 119 -1.70 -16.35 8.53
C LEU A 119 -0.81 -16.12 7.30
N SER A 120 -0.07 -15.01 7.27
CA SER A 120 0.87 -14.67 6.20
C SER A 120 1.98 -15.72 6.08
N ARG A 121 2.59 -16.15 7.20
CA ARG A 121 3.57 -17.25 7.21
C ARG A 121 3.00 -18.55 6.66
N LYS A 122 1.80 -18.93 7.11
CA LYS A 122 1.10 -20.11 6.57
C LYS A 122 0.90 -20.01 5.06
N ARG A 123 0.60 -18.81 4.54
CA ARG A 123 0.39 -18.61 3.10
C ARG A 123 1.68 -18.71 2.29
N VAL A 124 2.79 -18.18 2.81
CA VAL A 124 4.12 -18.25 2.19
C VAL A 124 4.62 -19.70 2.10
N ASP A 125 4.29 -20.54 3.09
CA ASP A 125 4.64 -21.96 3.09
C ASP A 125 3.85 -22.79 2.06
N LEU A 126 2.78 -22.23 1.49
CA LEU A 126 1.97 -22.88 0.46
C LEU A 126 2.42 -22.50 -0.96
N PRO A 127 2.33 -23.43 -1.93
CA PRO A 127 2.62 -23.10 -3.31
C PRO A 127 1.68 -22.00 -3.83
N ALA A 128 2.20 -21.17 -4.74
CA ALA A 128 1.43 -20.08 -5.35
C ALA A 128 0.21 -20.61 -6.12
N GLU A 129 0.38 -21.73 -6.82
CA GLU A 129 -0.69 -22.49 -7.47
C GLU A 129 -0.65 -23.93 -6.94
N PRO A 130 -1.76 -24.45 -6.38
CA PRO A 130 -1.81 -25.86 -6.01
C PRO A 130 -1.66 -26.69 -7.28
N ASN A 131 -0.65 -27.54 -7.32
CA ASN A 131 -0.38 -28.39 -8.47
C ASN A 131 -1.48 -29.46 -8.56
N LEU A 132 -2.49 -29.24 -9.40
CA LEU A 132 -3.65 -30.12 -9.56
C LEU A 132 -3.28 -31.53 -10.07
N ALA A 133 -2.04 -31.72 -10.55
CA ALA A 133 -1.52 -33.00 -11.02
C ALA A 133 -0.86 -33.84 -9.91
N ASP A 134 -0.66 -33.25 -8.71
CA ASP A 134 -0.06 -33.95 -7.58
C ASP A 134 -1.15 -34.31 -6.56
N GLU A 135 -1.68 -35.53 -6.69
CA GLU A 135 -2.66 -36.11 -5.74
C GLU A 135 -2.12 -36.20 -4.30
N SER A 136 -0.80 -36.00 -4.08
CA SER A 136 -0.20 -35.94 -2.74
C SER A 136 -0.26 -34.55 -2.10
N SER A 137 -0.62 -33.51 -2.86
CA SER A 137 -0.85 -32.17 -2.31
C SER A 137 -2.18 -32.11 -1.58
N SER A 138 -2.15 -32.29 -0.25
CA SER A 138 -3.33 -32.30 0.61
C SER A 138 -4.04 -30.94 0.77
N VAL A 139 -3.61 -29.91 0.03
CA VAL A 139 -4.09 -28.54 0.17
C VAL A 139 -5.04 -28.21 -0.99
N SER A 140 -6.31 -28.02 -0.68
CA SER A 140 -7.32 -27.69 -1.70
C SER A 140 -7.22 -26.22 -2.14
N LYS A 141 -7.67 -25.95 -3.37
CA LYS A 141 -7.74 -24.58 -3.90
C LYS A 141 -8.64 -23.69 -3.02
N GLU A 142 -9.75 -24.23 -2.53
CA GLU A 142 -10.69 -23.52 -1.65
C GLU A 142 -10.03 -23.12 -0.33
N TYR A 143 -9.13 -23.96 0.21
CA TYR A 143 -8.37 -23.61 1.40
C TYR A 143 -7.42 -22.45 1.15
N VAL A 144 -6.70 -22.45 0.03
CA VAL A 144 -5.79 -21.35 -0.35
C VAL A 144 -6.58 -20.05 -0.55
N GLU A 145 -7.70 -20.10 -1.28
CA GLU A 145 -8.56 -18.93 -1.51
C GLU A 145 -9.15 -18.38 -0.20
N GLN A 146 -9.54 -19.26 0.74
CA GLN A 146 -10.01 -18.83 2.05
C GLN A 146 -8.88 -18.22 2.88
N LEU A 147 -7.69 -18.81 2.86
CA LEU A 147 -6.52 -18.27 3.56
C LEU A 147 -6.13 -16.90 3.01
N ASP A 148 -6.19 -16.68 1.69
CA ASP A 148 -5.92 -15.37 1.07
C ASP A 148 -6.91 -14.30 1.56
N LYS A 149 -8.20 -14.65 1.68
CA LYS A 149 -9.22 -13.77 2.28
C LYS A 149 -8.95 -13.50 3.75
N ASP A 150 -8.58 -14.52 4.52
CA ASP A 150 -8.28 -14.39 5.95
C ASP A 150 -7.05 -13.52 6.20
N VAL A 151 -5.99 -13.67 5.40
CA VAL A 151 -4.78 -12.82 5.43
C VAL A 151 -5.15 -11.36 5.17
N CYS A 152 -5.95 -11.12 4.12
CA CYS A 152 -6.39 -9.79 3.74
C CYS A 152 -7.24 -9.12 4.83
N ALA A 153 -8.21 -9.85 5.38
CA ALA A 153 -9.04 -9.36 6.48
C ALA A 153 -8.21 -9.10 7.75
N ALA A 154 -7.28 -9.99 8.10
CA ALA A 154 -6.40 -9.82 9.26
C ALA A 154 -5.49 -8.60 9.12
N ARG A 155 -5.04 -8.26 7.91
CA ARG A 155 -4.25 -7.06 7.67
C ARG A 155 -5.04 -5.78 7.93
N VAL A 156 -6.28 -5.69 7.44
CA VAL A 156 -7.16 -4.54 7.69
C VAL A 156 -7.49 -4.40 9.18
N ALA A 157 -7.73 -5.54 9.85
CA ALA A 157 -7.90 -5.55 11.31
C ALA A 157 -6.65 -5.03 12.04
N ALA A 158 -5.46 -5.52 11.67
CA ALA A 158 -4.19 -5.06 12.26
C ALA A 158 -3.94 -3.56 12.03
N LEU A 159 -4.28 -3.02 10.85
CA LEU A 159 -4.21 -1.58 10.58
C LEU A 159 -5.18 -0.80 11.49
N ALA A 160 -6.41 -1.28 11.66
CA ALA A 160 -7.38 -0.66 12.56
C ALA A 160 -6.90 -0.70 14.02
N ASP A 161 -6.26 -1.79 14.44
CA ASP A 161 -5.72 -1.97 15.78
C ASP A 161 -4.52 -1.05 16.03
N ALA A 162 -3.61 -0.93 15.05
CA ALA A 162 -2.48 0.00 15.09
C ALA A 162 -2.95 1.46 15.19
N ARG A 163 -3.98 1.85 14.43
CA ARG A 163 -4.60 3.19 14.56
C ARG A 163 -5.16 3.43 15.96
N ARG A 164 -5.85 2.46 16.57
CA ARG A 164 -6.37 2.61 17.93
C ARG A 164 -5.24 2.70 18.97
N HIS A 165 -4.15 1.96 18.79
CA HIS A 165 -3.03 1.90 19.73
C HIS A 165 -2.13 3.15 19.67
N PHE A 166 -1.68 3.54 18.47
CA PHE A 166 -0.77 4.69 18.29
C PHE A 166 -1.51 6.03 18.15
N GLY A 167 -2.84 6.00 18.10
CA GLY A 167 -3.71 7.14 17.82
C GLY A 167 -3.92 7.32 16.31
N THR A 168 -5.18 7.36 15.88
CA THR A 168 -5.54 7.29 14.45
C THR A 168 -4.82 8.35 13.62
N GLU A 169 -4.92 9.62 14.01
CA GLU A 169 -4.29 10.70 13.26
C GLU A 169 -2.77 10.62 13.30
N ALA A 170 -2.17 10.30 14.45
CA ALA A 170 -0.71 10.19 14.57
C ALA A 170 -0.17 9.04 13.72
N PHE A 171 -0.85 7.89 13.71
CA PHE A 171 -0.45 6.74 12.92
C PHE A 171 -0.64 6.99 11.41
N ASP A 172 -1.75 7.57 10.99
CA ASP A 172 -1.93 7.92 9.57
C ASP A 172 -0.91 8.98 9.13
N ARG A 173 -0.63 10.00 9.95
CA ARG A 173 0.45 10.95 9.68
C ARG A 173 1.78 10.24 9.48
N PHE A 174 2.14 9.31 10.37
CA PHE A 174 3.35 8.51 10.25
C PHE A 174 3.38 7.72 8.94
N LEU A 175 2.30 7.04 8.57
CA LEU A 175 2.21 6.32 7.29
C LEU A 175 2.44 7.25 6.10
N TYR A 176 1.81 8.43 6.07
CA TYR A 176 1.88 9.33 4.91
C TYR A 176 3.12 10.22 4.86
N THR A 177 3.82 10.45 5.97
CA THR A 177 5.02 11.32 5.98
C THR A 177 6.32 10.56 6.14
N VAL A 178 6.30 9.34 6.70
CA VAL A 178 7.49 8.52 6.93
C VAL A 178 7.53 7.31 6.01
N VAL A 179 6.42 6.57 5.91
CA VAL A 179 6.39 5.34 5.09
C VAL A 179 6.21 5.65 3.62
N ALA A 180 5.27 6.54 3.26
CA ALA A 180 4.95 6.86 1.88
C ALA A 180 6.17 7.25 1.02
N PRO A 181 7.11 8.10 1.48
CA PRO A 181 8.28 8.47 0.68
C PRO A 181 9.21 7.30 0.30
N THR A 182 9.10 6.16 0.98
CA THR A 182 9.89 4.96 0.71
C THR A 182 9.22 4.02 -0.30
N LEU A 183 7.95 4.25 -0.62
CA LEU A 183 7.11 3.34 -1.38
C LEU A 183 6.91 3.82 -2.83
N ARG A 184 7.09 2.88 -3.76
CA ARG A 184 6.68 3.02 -5.16
C ARG A 184 5.80 1.82 -5.51
N VAL A 185 4.59 2.07 -5.97
CA VAL A 185 3.66 1.01 -6.42
C VAL A 185 3.52 1.03 -7.93
N GLY A 186 3.59 -0.16 -8.53
CA GLY A 186 3.54 -0.35 -9.98
C GLY A 186 2.19 0.04 -10.61
N SER A 187 2.20 0.19 -11.93
CA SER A 187 1.02 0.58 -12.69
C SER A 187 0.07 -0.60 -12.91
N ASP A 188 -1.04 -0.66 -12.19
CA ASP A 188 -2.22 -1.33 -12.73
C ASP A 188 -2.76 -0.54 -13.93
N THR A 189 -3.18 -1.25 -14.98
CA THR A 189 -3.88 -0.67 -16.13
C THR A 189 -5.04 0.21 -15.64
N PRO A 190 -5.14 1.48 -16.06
CA PRO A 190 -6.21 2.36 -15.57
C PRO A 190 -7.58 1.80 -15.96
N GLY A 191 -8.46 1.56 -14.98
CA GLY A 191 -9.79 1.00 -15.23
C GLY A 191 -10.62 0.91 -13.98
N GLU A 192 -11.95 0.83 -14.15
CA GLU A 192 -12.91 0.66 -13.05
C GLU A 192 -12.63 -0.61 -12.23
N SER A 193 -12.19 -1.68 -12.90
CA SER A 193 -11.76 -2.92 -12.26
C SER A 193 -10.58 -2.74 -11.30
N SER A 194 -9.63 -1.86 -11.61
CA SER A 194 -8.49 -1.57 -10.73
C SER A 194 -8.89 -0.71 -9.53
N ALA A 195 -9.81 0.24 -9.71
CA ALA A 195 -10.35 1.00 -8.58
C ALA A 195 -11.16 0.11 -7.64
N GLN A 196 -12.02 -0.76 -8.20
CA GLN A 196 -12.77 -1.75 -7.45
C GLN A 196 -11.84 -2.74 -6.72
N HIS A 197 -10.74 -3.17 -7.35
CA HIS A 197 -9.76 -4.02 -6.70
C HIS A 197 -9.09 -3.35 -5.48
N LEU A 198 -8.71 -2.08 -5.59
CA LEU A 198 -8.16 -1.33 -4.45
C LEU A 198 -9.19 -1.17 -3.33
N LEU A 199 -10.46 -0.88 -3.66
CA LEU A 199 -11.54 -0.82 -2.67
C LEU A 199 -11.76 -2.17 -1.98
N PHE A 200 -11.73 -3.27 -2.74
CA PHE A 200 -11.83 -4.63 -2.21
C PHE A 200 -10.70 -4.93 -1.22
N LEU A 201 -9.46 -4.55 -1.53
CA LEU A 201 -8.32 -4.72 -0.62
C LEU A 201 -8.44 -3.86 0.65
N GLU A 202 -8.86 -2.58 0.51
CA GLU A 202 -9.12 -1.69 1.65
C GLU A 202 -10.26 -2.19 2.55
N GLY A 203 -11.25 -2.88 1.96
CA GLY A 203 -12.36 -3.51 2.66
C GLY A 203 -12.02 -4.84 3.36
N GLY A 204 -10.79 -5.33 3.22
CA GLY A 204 -10.37 -6.61 3.79
C GLY A 204 -10.85 -7.80 2.98
N CYS A 205 -10.87 -7.65 1.65
CA CYS A 205 -11.25 -8.67 0.68
C CYS A 205 -12.70 -9.16 0.84
N LYS A 206 -13.62 -8.21 0.98
CA LYS A 206 -15.07 -8.40 1.10
C LYS A 206 -15.82 -7.62 0.02
#